data_AF-A0A2D4GEF6-F1
#
_entry.id   AF-A0A2D4GEF6-F1
#
_cell.length_a   1.000
_cell.length_b   1.000
_cell.length_c   1.000
_cell.angle_alpha   90.00
_cell.angle_beta   90.00
_cell.angle_gamma   90.00
#
_symmetry.space_group_name_H-M   'P 1'
#
loop_
_entity.id
_entity.type
_entity.pdbx_description
1 polymer ?
#
loop_
_entity_poly.entity_id
_entity_poly.type
_entity_poly.pdbx_seq_one_letter_code
_entity_poly.pdbx_strand_id
1 'polypeptide(L)'
;YFVTYVFFVFFVLLNMFLAIINDTYSEVKEELSNQKNELQLSDILKQGYNRTLMKIKLKKDRISDVQKALQKGTKELEYEDFKNSLRELGHAEHEITAAFAKFDKDGNQILDEEEQKRMRNDLEEKKVALNEEIENLGKSFRDNTL
;
A
#
# COMPACT_ATOMS: atom_id res chain seq x y z
N TYR A 1 28.39 -25.51 65.30
CA TYR A 1 27.15 -24.71 65.41
C TYR A 1 27.26 -23.36 64.70
N PHE A 2 28.19 -22.48 65.05
CA PHE A 2 28.31 -21.15 64.41
C PHE A 2 28.64 -21.22 62.90
N VAL A 3 29.70 -21.94 62.52
CA VAL A 3 30.16 -22.03 61.11
C VAL A 3 29.10 -22.65 60.19
N THR A 4 28.42 -23.69 60.64
CA THR A 4 27.35 -24.36 59.90
C THR A 4 26.10 -23.50 59.76
N TYR A 5 25.77 -22.68 60.77
CA TYR A 5 24.68 -21.71 60.71
C TYR A 5 24.97 -20.61 59.69
N VAL A 6 26.17 -20.03 59.72
CA VAL A 6 26.60 -19.01 58.76
C VAL A 6 26.59 -19.56 57.33
N PHE A 7 27.07 -20.79 57.13
CA PHE A 7 27.05 -21.47 55.84
C PHE A 7 25.61 -21.62 55.32
N PHE A 8 24.70 -22.15 56.13
CA PHE A 8 23.30 -22.37 55.71
C PHE A 8 22.58 -21.06 55.40
N VAL A 9 22.75 -20.03 56.22
CA VAL A 9 22.17 -18.69 55.99
C VAL A 9 22.71 -18.07 54.71
N PHE A 10 24.02 -18.21 54.42
CA PHE A 10 24.61 -17.68 53.20
C PHE A 10 24.02 -18.33 51.93
N PHE A 11 23.85 -19.66 51.91
CA PHE A 11 23.24 -20.34 50.74
C PHE A 11 21.76 -20.00 50.55
N VAL A 12 20.99 -19.88 51.63
CA VAL A 12 19.59 -19.47 51.55
C VAL A 12 19.47 -18.04 51.00
N LEU A 13 20.29 -17.12 51.51
CA LEU A 13 20.31 -15.73 51.03
C LEU A 13 20.81 -15.63 49.58
N LEU A 14 21.84 -16.38 49.19
CA LEU A 14 22.39 -16.38 47.84
C LEU A 14 21.35 -16.89 46.83
N ASN A 15 20.68 -18.00 47.16
CA ASN A 15 19.62 -18.54 46.30
C ASN A 15 18.42 -17.58 46.17
N MET A 16 18.03 -16.90 47.26
CA MET A 16 16.97 -15.87 47.21
C MET A 16 17.40 -14.64 46.40
N PHE A 17 18.65 -14.22 46.54
CA PHE A 17 19.20 -13.07 45.82
C PHE A 17 19.27 -13.34 44.31
N LEU A 18 19.71 -14.54 43.91
CA LEU A 18 19.69 -14.97 42.51
C LEU A 18 18.27 -15.00 41.93
N ALA A 19 17.28 -15.43 42.71
CA ALA A 19 15.88 -15.42 42.28
C ALA A 19 15.38 -14.00 42.00
N ILE A 20 15.66 -13.03 42.89
CA ILE A 20 15.27 -11.63 42.70
C ILE A 20 15.94 -11.00 41.46
N ILE A 21 17.24 -11.27 41.25
CA ILE A 21 17.95 -10.77 40.06
C ILE A 21 17.38 -11.41 38.80
N ASN A 22 17.17 -12.73 38.81
CA ASN A 22 16.66 -13.44 37.64
C ASN A 22 15.25 -12.99 37.26
N ASP A 23 14.41 -12.68 38.24
CA ASP A 23 13.05 -12.16 38.05
C ASP A 23 13.08 -10.75 37.44
N THR A 24 13.82 -9.82 38.06
CA THR A 24 13.94 -8.44 37.58
C THR A 24 14.68 -8.30 36.23
N TYR A 25 15.68 -9.14 35.94
CA TYR A 25 16.33 -9.16 34.62
C TYR A 25 15.42 -9.72 33.52
N SER A 26 14.54 -10.67 33.85
CA SER A 26 13.64 -11.28 32.87
C SER A 26 12.51 -10.31 32.49
N GLU A 27 11.91 -9.64 33.47
CA GLU A 27 10.85 -8.64 33.27
C GLU A 27 11.30 -7.50 32.34
N VAL A 28 12.46 -6.89 32.62
CA VAL A 28 12.98 -5.74 31.83
C VAL A 28 13.34 -6.14 30.39
N LYS A 29 13.79 -7.38 30.17
CA LYS A 29 14.14 -7.87 28.82
C LYS A 29 12.90 -8.19 28.01
N GLU A 30 11.87 -8.75 28.64
CA GLU A 30 10.60 -9.07 27.99
C GLU A 30 9.89 -7.79 27.54
N GLU A 31 9.83 -6.76 28.40
CA GLU A 31 9.26 -5.46 28.06
C GLU A 31 10.03 -4.75 26.92
N LEU A 32 11.37 -4.71 26.98
CA LEU A 32 12.18 -4.13 25.89
C LEU A 32 12.03 -4.88 24.57
N SER A 33 11.95 -6.21 24.62
CA SER A 33 11.82 -7.06 23.43
C SER A 33 10.44 -6.88 22.79
N ASN A 34 9.38 -6.81 23.59
CA ASN A 34 8.02 -6.60 23.10
C ASN A 34 7.88 -5.23 22.45
N GLN A 35 8.37 -4.17 23.10
CA GLN A 35 8.33 -2.81 22.55
C GLN A 35 9.10 -2.70 21.22
N LYS A 36 10.29 -3.33 21.13
CA LYS A 36 11.10 -3.31 19.89
C LYS A 36 10.44 -4.07 18.75
N ASN A 37 9.80 -5.21 19.04
CA ASN A 37 9.09 -5.99 18.04
C ASN A 37 7.84 -5.27 17.52
N GLU A 38 7.04 -4.65 18.39
CA GLU A 38 5.87 -3.87 17.95
C GLU A 38 6.26 -2.69 17.07
N LEU A 39 7.31 -1.95 17.46
CA LEU A 39 7.83 -0.84 16.65
C LEU A 39 8.29 -1.33 15.26
N GLN A 40 9.07 -2.41 15.20
CA GLN A 40 9.56 -2.96 13.92
C GLN A 40 8.43 -3.51 13.04
N LEU A 41 7.44 -4.19 13.62
CA LEU A 41 6.28 -4.69 12.89
C LEU A 41 5.44 -3.55 12.31
N SER A 42 5.20 -2.50 13.10
CA SER A 42 4.45 -1.34 12.65
C SER A 42 5.13 -0.61 11.48
N ASP A 43 6.46 -0.49 11.51
CA ASP A 43 7.24 0.12 10.43
C ASP A 43 7.18 -0.71 9.14
N ILE A 44 7.28 -2.03 9.24
CA ILE A 44 7.18 -2.93 8.07
C ILE A 44 5.78 -2.87 7.45
N LEU A 45 4.72 -2.91 8.26
CA LEU A 45 3.34 -2.80 7.81
C LEU A 45 3.07 -1.45 7.14
N LYS A 46 3.53 -0.36 7.76
CA LYS A 46 3.38 1.00 7.24
C LYS A 46 4.14 1.20 5.93
N GLN A 47 5.34 0.60 5.81
CA GLN A 47 6.10 0.61 4.58
C GLN A 47 5.40 -0.18 3.46
N GLY A 48 4.87 -1.36 3.76
CA GLY A 48 4.10 -2.17 2.81
C GLY A 48 2.84 -1.45 2.31
N TYR A 49 2.08 -0.88 3.24
CA TYR A 49 0.89 -0.08 2.95
C TYR A 49 1.20 1.12 2.05
N ASN A 50 2.21 1.92 2.41
CA ASN A 50 2.59 3.10 1.62
C ASN A 50 3.04 2.74 0.20
N ARG A 51 3.79 1.64 0.02
CA ARG A 51 4.20 1.17 -1.31
C ARG A 51 3.01 0.77 -2.16
N THR A 52 2.06 0.02 -1.61
CA THR A 52 0.86 -0.42 -2.33
C THR A 52 -0.05 0.77 -2.65
N LEU A 53 -0.28 1.67 -1.69
CA LEU A 53 -1.04 2.89 -1.93
C LEU A 53 -0.43 3.77 -3.01
N MET A 54 0.89 3.94 -3.04
CA MET A 54 1.55 4.75 -4.06
C MET A 54 1.32 4.16 -5.46
N LYS A 55 1.42 2.82 -5.60
CA LYS A 55 1.11 2.14 -6.87
C LYS A 55 -0.35 2.34 -7.29
N ILE A 56 -1.29 2.24 -6.34
CA ILE A 56 -2.72 2.42 -6.63
C ILE A 56 -3.03 3.87 -7.00
N LYS A 57 -2.44 4.85 -6.30
CA LYS A 57 -2.58 6.28 -6.64
C LYS A 57 -2.09 6.57 -8.05
N LEU A 58 -0.93 6.04 -8.44
CA LEU A 58 -0.41 6.19 -9.80
C LEU A 58 -1.39 5.62 -10.85
N LYS A 59 -1.96 4.43 -10.61
CA LYS A 59 -2.99 3.86 -11.51
C LYS A 59 -4.23 4.75 -11.61
N LYS A 60 -4.68 5.32 -10.48
CA LYS A 60 -5.82 6.23 -10.43
C LYS A 60 -5.55 7.53 -11.20
N ASP A 61 -4.34 8.08 -11.09
CA ASP A 61 -3.94 9.28 -11.84
C ASP A 61 -3.94 9.01 -13.35
N ARG A 62 -3.39 7.87 -13.79
CA ARG A 62 -3.45 7.47 -15.21
C ARG A 62 -4.89 7.38 -15.73
N ILE A 63 -5.82 6.82 -14.94
CA ILE A 63 -7.25 6.75 -15.31
C ILE A 63 -7.84 8.16 -15.41
N SER A 64 -7.54 9.03 -14.45
CA SER A 64 -7.99 10.42 -14.44
C SER A 64 -7.51 11.20 -15.67
N ASP A 65 -6.25 10.99 -16.07
CA ASP A 65 -5.66 11.61 -17.26
C ASP A 65 -6.36 11.18 -18.54
N VAL A 66 -6.66 9.89 -18.69
CA VAL A 66 -7.43 9.38 -19.83
C VAL A 66 -8.86 9.94 -19.80
N GLN A 67 -9.50 10.03 -18.63
CA GLN A 67 -10.83 10.66 -18.52
C GLN A 67 -10.82 12.14 -18.94
N LYS A 68 -9.76 12.89 -18.62
CA LYS A 68 -9.58 14.28 -19.07
C LYS A 68 -9.36 14.37 -20.58
N ALA A 69 -8.56 13.47 -21.15
CA ALA A 69 -8.37 13.40 -22.61
C ALA A 69 -9.70 13.13 -23.34
N LEU A 70 -10.55 12.27 -22.77
CA LEU A 70 -11.89 11.98 -23.30
C LEU A 70 -12.90 13.12 -23.12
N GLN A 71 -12.73 13.99 -22.11
CA GLN A 71 -13.58 15.18 -21.93
C GLN A 71 -13.20 16.34 -22.84
N LYS A 72 -11.94 16.40 -23.31
CA LYS A 72 -11.42 17.46 -24.18
C LYS A 72 -11.90 17.30 -25.63
N GLY A 73 -12.46 16.15 -25.99
CA GLY A 73 -12.84 15.78 -27.36
C GLY A 73 -14.32 15.90 -27.70
N THR A 74 -14.57 16.40 -28.91
CA THR A 74 -15.82 16.38 -29.69
C THR A 74 -16.38 14.96 -29.92
N LYS A 75 -17.55 14.88 -30.57
CA LYS A 75 -18.28 13.62 -30.89
C LYS A 75 -17.41 12.50 -31.50
N GLU A 76 -16.34 12.84 -32.19
CA GLU A 76 -15.35 11.94 -32.74
C GLU A 76 -13.98 12.40 -32.23
N LEU A 77 -13.24 11.49 -31.59
CA LEU A 77 -11.93 11.78 -31.04
C LEU A 77 -10.88 11.09 -31.91
N GLU A 78 -10.18 11.87 -32.71
CA GLU A 78 -9.13 11.38 -33.58
C GLU A 78 -7.91 10.94 -32.76
N TYR A 79 -7.20 9.93 -33.24
CA TYR A 79 -6.00 9.40 -32.60
C TYR A 79 -4.97 10.49 -32.25
N GLU A 80 -4.77 11.46 -33.14
CA GLU A 80 -3.82 12.55 -32.93
C GLU A 80 -4.23 13.46 -31.76
N ASP A 81 -5.52 13.76 -31.60
CA ASP A 81 -6.02 14.59 -30.49
C ASP A 81 -5.92 13.86 -29.14
N PHE A 82 -6.24 12.56 -29.13
CA PHE A 82 -6.06 11.71 -27.97
C PHE A 82 -4.57 11.60 -27.58
N LYS A 83 -3.72 11.39 -28.59
CA LYS A 83 -2.27 11.27 -28.42
C LYS A 83 -1.67 12.56 -27.91
N ASN A 84 -2.04 13.70 -28.48
CA ASN A 84 -1.57 15.01 -28.01
C ASN A 84 -2.00 15.28 -26.58
N SER A 85 -3.25 14.97 -26.22
CA SER A 85 -3.76 15.14 -24.86
C SER A 85 -3.04 14.27 -23.83
N LEU A 86 -2.80 12.99 -24.14
CA LEU A 86 -2.06 12.10 -23.23
C LEU A 86 -0.55 12.39 -23.20
N ARG A 87 0.02 12.89 -24.30
CA ARG A 87 1.42 13.36 -24.34
C ARG A 87 1.61 14.62 -23.51
N GLU A 88 0.67 15.56 -23.55
CA GLU A 88 0.63 16.75 -22.67
C GLU A 88 0.58 16.34 -21.19
N LEU A 89 -0.07 15.22 -20.88
CA LEU A 89 -0.15 14.65 -19.53
C LEU A 89 1.08 13.81 -19.14
N GLY A 90 2.07 13.67 -20.03
CA GLY A 90 3.35 13.02 -19.76
C GLY A 90 3.40 11.51 -19.99
N HIS A 91 2.41 10.94 -20.69
CA HIS A 91 2.40 9.51 -21.05
C HIS A 91 3.30 9.24 -22.25
N ALA A 92 3.96 8.08 -22.28
CA ALA A 92 4.83 7.70 -23.38
C ALA A 92 4.02 7.32 -24.62
N GLU A 93 4.50 7.63 -25.82
CA GLU A 93 3.76 7.39 -27.07
C GLU A 93 3.30 5.93 -27.23
N HIS A 94 4.14 4.96 -26.86
CA HIS A 94 3.79 3.54 -26.94
C HIS A 94 2.65 3.14 -25.99
N GLU A 95 2.54 3.78 -24.81
CA GLU A 95 1.44 3.54 -23.86
C GLU A 95 0.11 4.09 -24.41
N ILE A 96 0.18 5.25 -25.07
CA ILE A 96 -0.96 5.90 -25.73
C ILE A 96 -1.44 5.04 -26.90
N THR A 97 -0.54 4.59 -27.78
CA THR A 97 -0.88 3.73 -28.91
C THR A 97 -1.50 2.42 -28.46
N ALA A 98 -0.95 1.79 -27.41
CA ALA A 98 -1.50 0.56 -26.87
C ALA A 98 -2.88 0.76 -26.23
N ALA A 99 -3.09 1.88 -25.53
CA ALA A 99 -4.40 2.25 -25.01
C ALA A 99 -5.39 2.43 -26.16
N PHE A 100 -5.04 3.20 -27.18
CA PHE A 100 -5.91 3.46 -28.32
C PHE A 100 -6.28 2.17 -29.08
N ALA A 101 -5.31 1.33 -29.43
CA ALA A 101 -5.52 0.06 -30.12
C ALA A 101 -6.37 -0.95 -29.32
N LYS A 102 -6.51 -0.77 -28.01
CA LYS A 102 -7.37 -1.62 -27.18
C LYS A 102 -8.86 -1.27 -27.33
N PHE A 103 -9.17 -0.01 -27.64
CA PHE A 103 -10.53 0.51 -27.68
C PHE A 103 -11.04 0.81 -29.09
N ASP A 104 -10.14 1.12 -30.03
CA ASP A 104 -10.40 1.19 -31.47
C ASP A 104 -10.58 -0.25 -32.02
N LYS A 105 -11.82 -0.64 -32.31
CA LYS A 105 -12.18 -1.99 -32.77
C LYS A 105 -12.24 -2.11 -34.28
N ASP A 106 -12.54 -1.04 -34.98
CA ASP A 106 -12.66 -1.02 -36.43
C ASP A 106 -11.34 -0.61 -37.12
N GLY A 107 -10.36 -0.13 -36.35
CA GLY A 107 -9.03 0.23 -36.81
C GLY A 107 -9.03 1.52 -37.64
N ASN A 108 -10.08 2.33 -37.51
CA ASN A 108 -10.26 3.55 -38.29
C ASN A 108 -9.43 4.73 -37.75
N GLN A 109 -8.68 4.53 -36.64
CA GLN A 109 -7.90 5.55 -35.94
C GLN A 109 -8.73 6.72 -35.37
N ILE A 110 -10.01 6.52 -35.14
CA ILE A 110 -10.99 7.49 -34.65
C ILE A 110 -11.91 6.82 -33.63
N LEU A 111 -11.88 7.27 -32.38
CA LEU A 111 -12.78 6.76 -31.36
C LEU A 111 -14.18 7.38 -31.51
N ASP A 112 -15.12 6.56 -31.97
CA ASP A 112 -16.53 6.91 -32.10
C ASP A 112 -17.23 7.04 -30.73
N GLU A 113 -18.47 7.54 -30.69
CA GLU A 113 -19.21 7.72 -29.44
C GLU A 113 -19.39 6.40 -28.65
N GLU A 114 -19.55 5.26 -29.33
CA GLU A 114 -19.75 3.95 -28.72
C GLU A 114 -18.45 3.39 -28.12
N GLU A 115 -17.32 3.56 -28.80
CA GLU A 115 -15.98 3.19 -28.34
C GLU A 115 -15.52 4.07 -27.19
N GLN A 116 -15.75 5.38 -27.29
CA GLN A 116 -15.51 6.28 -26.16
C GLN A 116 -16.37 5.93 -24.96
N LYS A 117 -17.65 5.56 -25.16
CA LYS A 117 -18.54 5.16 -24.07
C LYS A 117 -18.06 3.86 -23.41
N ARG A 118 -17.61 2.88 -24.20
CA ARG A 118 -16.96 1.67 -23.67
C ARG A 118 -15.70 1.99 -22.88
N MET A 119 -14.84 2.88 -23.41
CA MET A 119 -13.63 3.32 -22.72
C MET A 119 -13.95 4.02 -21.39
N ARG A 120 -14.93 4.93 -21.37
CA ARG A 120 -15.39 5.61 -20.15
C ARG A 120 -15.89 4.62 -19.10
N ASN A 121 -16.73 3.67 -19.50
CA ASN A 121 -17.26 2.66 -18.59
C ASN A 121 -16.16 1.76 -18.01
N ASP A 122 -15.22 1.28 -18.83
CA ASP A 122 -14.09 0.46 -18.36
C ASP A 122 -13.16 1.24 -17.41
N LEU A 123 -12.93 2.53 -17.69
CA LEU A 123 -12.17 3.41 -16.80
C LEU A 123 -12.90 3.67 -15.48
N GLU A 124 -14.22 3.83 -15.51
CA GLU A 124 -15.04 4.02 -14.31
C GLU A 124 -15.08 2.74 -13.45
N GLU A 125 -15.26 1.57 -14.06
CA GLU A 125 -15.20 0.28 -13.38
C GLU A 125 -13.84 0.07 -12.70
N LYS A 126 -12.73 0.32 -13.42
CA LYS A 126 -11.39 0.26 -12.84
C LYS A 126 -11.19 1.26 -11.72
N LYS A 127 -11.75 2.46 -11.82
CA LYS A 127 -11.67 3.48 -10.77
C LYS A 127 -12.42 3.05 -9.52
N VAL A 128 -13.60 2.46 -9.66
CA VAL A 128 -14.39 1.92 -8.54
C VAL A 128 -13.63 0.76 -7.88
N ALA A 129 -13.15 -0.20 -8.67
CA ALA A 129 -12.37 -1.33 -8.15
C ALA A 129 -11.10 -0.87 -7.41
N LEU A 130 -10.36 0.11 -7.94
CA LEU A 130 -9.21 0.69 -7.24
C LEU A 130 -9.62 1.41 -5.96
N ASN A 131 -10.77 2.08 -5.94
CA ASN A 131 -11.25 2.77 -4.74
C ASN A 131 -11.65 1.78 -3.64
N GLU A 132 -12.31 0.68 -4.00
CA GLU A 132 -12.61 -0.43 -3.10
C GLU A 132 -11.32 -1.08 -2.57
N GLU A 133 -10.32 -1.28 -3.43
CA GLU A 133 -9.01 -1.81 -3.04
C GLU A 133 -8.34 -0.89 -2.00
N ILE A 134 -8.34 0.44 -2.22
CA ILE A 134 -7.83 1.42 -1.24
C ILE A 134 -8.59 1.34 0.09
N GLU A 135 -9.92 1.26 0.04
CA GLU A 135 -10.75 1.21 1.26
C GLU A 135 -10.48 -0.07 2.06
N ASN A 136 -10.39 -1.22 1.38
CA ASN A 136 -10.06 -2.50 1.99
C ASN A 136 -8.65 -2.51 2.58
N LEU A 137 -7.66 -1.94 1.88
CA LEU A 137 -6.31 -1.74 2.40
C LEU A 137 -6.32 -0.85 3.65
N GLY A 138 -7.11 0.22 3.65
CA GLY A 138 -7.25 1.12 4.80
C GLY A 138 -7.88 0.44 6.02
N LYS A 139 -8.91 -0.39 5.81
CA LYS A 139 -9.54 -1.20 6.87
C LYS A 139 -8.56 -2.23 7.44
N SER A 140 -7.91 -3.02 6.58
CA SER A 140 -6.92 -4.01 6.99
C SER A 140 -5.75 -3.41 7.75
N PHE A 141 -5.29 -2.21 7.38
CA PHE A 141 -4.25 -1.51 8.13
C PHE A 141 -4.74 -1.05 9.52
N ARG A 142 -5.96 -0.51 9.63
CA ARG A 142 -6.54 -0.13 10.94
C ARG A 142 -6.74 -1.33 11.86
N ASP A 143 -7.23 -2.45 11.33
CA ASP A 143 -7.47 -3.67 12.12
C ASP A 143 -6.18 -4.35 12.59
N ASN A 144 -5.05 -4.15 11.90
CA ASN A 144 -3.73 -4.64 12.34
C ASN A 144 -2.99 -3.69 13.29
N THR A 145 -3.51 -2.46 13.49
CA THR A 145 -2.86 -1.44 14.35
C THR A 145 -3.66 -1.16 15.64
N LEU A 146 -4.83 -1.81 15.80
CA LEU A 146 -5.70 -1.77 16.98
C LEU A 146 -5.68 -3.12 17.68
#